data_AF-A0A7J7J0J7-F1
#
_entry.id   AF-A0A7J7J0J7-F1
#
_cell.length_a   1.000
_cell.length_b   1.000
_cell.length_c   1.000
_cell.angle_alpha   90.00
_cell.angle_beta   90.00
_cell.angle_gamma   90.00
#
_symmetry.space_group_name_H-M   'P 1'
#
loop_
_entity.id
_entity.type
_entity.pdbx_description
1 polymer ?
#
loop_
_entity_poly.entity_id
_entity_poly.type
_entity_poly.pdbx_seq_one_letter_code
_entity_poly.pdbx_strand_id
1 'polypeptide(L)'
;MWRRHVSTMCHKNFSQRPSFREFVKDCVLAQWTIHEYNTHWLPAAERCDVCTGELDFIVAVENMKNESIYVLKAAGVSSYEGIYDGIRQSTIRLNEKQKKSTNYQDYYKDLDEKDVEMLTELYSFDIYLFSYPKSPFIFQAMQHLQHTVTLVRLPIVSE
;
A
#
# COMPACT_ATOMS: atom_id res chain seq x y z
N MET A 1 20.72 6.61 -5.32
CA MET A 1 19.67 7.52 -5.84
C MET A 1 18.56 7.84 -4.82
N TRP A 2 18.15 6.91 -3.94
CA TRP A 2 17.07 7.14 -2.95
C TRP A 2 17.31 8.21 -1.86
N ARG A 3 18.56 8.63 -1.57
CA ARG A 3 18.84 9.59 -0.48
C ARG A 3 18.34 11.01 -0.75
N ARG A 4 18.23 11.44 -2.01
CA ARG A 4 17.85 12.82 -2.37
C ARG A 4 16.34 13.03 -2.47
N HIS A 5 15.53 11.97 -2.65
CA HIS A 5 14.09 12.12 -2.87
C HIS A 5 13.29 12.21 -1.57
N VAL A 6 13.68 11.45 -0.54
CA VAL A 6 12.96 11.46 0.75
C VAL A 6 13.12 12.79 1.48
N SER A 7 14.31 13.42 1.43
CA SER A 7 14.54 14.70 2.13
C SER A 7 13.87 15.90 1.45
N THR A 8 13.45 15.80 0.18
CA THR A 8 12.66 16.85 -0.48
C THR A 8 11.16 16.67 -0.31
N MET A 9 10.72 15.49 0.14
CA MET A 9 9.30 15.15 0.31
C MET A 9 8.84 15.22 1.77
N CYS A 10 9.79 15.38 2.70
CA CYS A 10 9.58 15.47 4.14
C CYS A 10 10.13 16.80 4.64
N HIS A 11 9.39 17.50 5.50
CA HIS A 11 9.82 18.79 6.07
C HIS A 11 11.09 18.67 6.92
N LYS A 12 11.35 17.48 7.47
CA LYS A 12 12.52 17.24 8.31
C LYS A 12 13.74 16.99 7.44
N ASN A 13 14.71 17.89 7.55
CA ASN A 13 16.04 17.69 7.00
C ASN A 13 16.80 16.66 7.85
N PHE A 14 16.93 15.44 7.35
CA PHE A 14 17.77 14.44 7.99
C PHE A 14 19.24 14.63 7.60
N SER A 15 20.12 14.72 8.59
CA SER A 15 21.57 14.74 8.39
C SER A 15 22.11 13.39 7.88
N GLN A 16 21.35 12.31 8.10
CA GLN A 16 21.63 10.96 7.64
C GLN A 16 20.39 10.34 7.00
N ARG A 17 20.46 9.09 6.53
CA ARG A 17 19.26 8.39 6.03
C ARG A 17 18.38 8.05 7.24
N PRO A 18 17.08 8.45 7.26
CA PRO A 18 16.21 8.12 8.38
C PRO A 18 16.01 6.60 8.49
N SER A 19 15.87 6.13 9.73
CA SER A 19 15.28 4.83 10.04
C SER A 19 13.82 4.78 9.57
N PHE A 20 13.24 3.57 9.53
CA PHE A 20 11.83 3.43 9.17
C PHE A 20 10.91 4.16 10.16
N ARG A 21 11.19 4.04 11.47
CA ARG A 21 10.46 4.76 12.52
C ARG A 21 10.50 6.27 12.34
N GLU A 22 11.69 6.84 12.11
CA GLU A 22 11.84 8.28 11.87
C GLU A 22 11.09 8.71 10.61
N PHE A 23 11.16 7.93 9.52
CA PHE A 23 10.41 8.22 8.31
C PHE A 23 8.90 8.22 8.53
N VAL A 24 8.35 7.20 9.19
CA VAL A 24 6.91 7.12 9.50
C VAL A 24 6.49 8.32 10.33
N LYS A 25 7.19 8.57 11.44
CA LYS A 25 6.79 9.58 12.40
C LYS A 25 6.98 11.00 11.90
N ASP A 26 8.18 11.31 11.40
CA ASP A 26 8.58 12.67 11.07
C ASP A 26 8.18 13.09 9.65
N CYS A 27 7.76 12.16 8.79
CA CYS A 27 7.34 12.46 7.42
C CYS A 27 5.88 12.09 7.19
N VAL A 28 5.52 10.81 7.29
CA VAL A 28 4.17 10.36 6.92
C VAL A 28 3.13 10.89 7.91
N LEU A 29 3.27 10.56 9.19
CA LEU A 29 2.31 10.95 10.23
C LEU A 29 2.35 12.45 10.53
N ALA A 30 3.54 13.07 10.51
CA ALA A 30 3.68 14.52 10.71
C ALA A 30 2.90 15.30 9.64
N GLN A 31 3.02 14.93 8.36
CA GLN A 31 2.29 15.58 7.28
C GLN A 31 0.80 15.29 7.31
N TRP A 32 0.41 14.04 7.59
CA TRP A 32 -0.99 13.68 7.73
C TRP A 32 -1.68 14.46 8.86
N THR A 33 -1.01 14.65 10.00
CA THR A 33 -1.55 15.40 11.14
C THR A 33 -1.85 16.87 10.80
N ILE A 34 -1.03 17.48 9.94
CA ILE A 34 -1.25 18.85 9.45
C ILE A 34 -2.09 18.91 8.17
N HIS A 35 -2.67 17.78 7.75
CA HIS A 35 -3.48 17.64 6.53
C HIS A 35 -2.74 18.10 5.26
N GLU A 36 -1.43 17.90 5.22
CA GLU A 36 -0.64 18.22 4.04
C GLU A 36 -0.76 17.11 3.00
N TYR A 37 -1.13 17.51 1.78
CA TYR A 37 -1.22 16.60 0.66
C TYR A 37 0.15 16.19 0.16
N ASN A 38 0.43 14.88 0.19
CA ASN A 38 1.66 14.32 -0.36
C ASN A 38 1.36 13.08 -1.21
N THR A 39 1.53 13.23 -2.53
CA THR A 39 1.26 12.17 -3.52
C THR A 39 2.07 10.89 -3.31
N HIS A 40 3.17 10.94 -2.56
CA HIS A 40 4.05 9.79 -2.37
C HIS A 40 3.55 8.80 -1.32
N TRP A 41 2.75 9.24 -0.37
CA TRP A 41 2.18 8.40 0.69
C TRP A 41 0.69 8.63 0.91
N LEU A 42 0.03 9.32 -0.03
CA LEU A 42 -1.42 9.41 -0.09
C LEU A 42 -2.05 8.00 -0.20
N PRO A 43 -3.12 7.70 0.55
CA PRO A 43 -3.91 6.50 0.35
C PRO A 43 -4.36 6.34 -1.10
N ALA A 44 -4.41 5.10 -1.59
CA ALA A 44 -4.89 4.80 -2.93
C ALA A 44 -6.36 5.18 -3.12
N ALA A 45 -7.19 5.04 -2.08
CA ALA A 45 -8.58 5.47 -2.09
C ALA A 45 -8.76 6.98 -2.32
N GLU A 46 -7.75 7.79 -2.02
CA GLU A 46 -7.76 9.23 -2.25
C GLU A 46 -7.21 9.61 -3.64
N ARG A 47 -6.75 8.65 -4.44
CA ARG A 47 -6.32 8.89 -5.82
C ARG A 47 -7.52 8.82 -6.76
N CYS A 48 -7.93 9.97 -7.30
CA CYS A 48 -9.05 10.12 -8.24
C CYS A 48 -8.96 9.25 -9.50
N ASP A 49 -7.75 8.82 -9.88
CA ASP A 49 -7.52 8.01 -11.09
C ASP A 49 -8.25 6.66 -11.03
N VAL A 50 -8.46 6.09 -9.83
CA VAL A 50 -9.16 4.80 -9.65
C VAL A 50 -10.69 4.99 -9.70
N CYS A 51 -11.19 6.14 -9.28
CA CYS A 51 -12.63 6.41 -9.18
C CYS A 51 -13.30 6.78 -10.52
N THR A 52 -12.51 7.20 -11.50
CA THR A 52 -13.01 7.74 -12.78
C THR A 52 -12.87 6.77 -13.95
N GLY A 53 -12.11 5.69 -13.78
CA GLY A 53 -11.95 4.65 -14.79
C GLY A 53 -12.94 3.51 -14.62
N GLU A 54 -13.49 3.02 -15.73
CA GLU A 54 -14.13 1.71 -15.78
C GLU A 54 -13.01 0.66 -15.78
N LEU A 55 -12.77 0.03 -14.62
CA LEU A 55 -11.72 -0.97 -14.45
C LEU A 55 -12.29 -2.38 -14.65
N ASP A 56 -11.78 -3.10 -15.64
CA ASP A 56 -12.09 -4.53 -15.83
C ASP A 56 -11.40 -5.41 -14.78
N PHE A 57 -10.21 -5.00 -14.30
CA PHE A 57 -9.38 -5.77 -13.38
C PHE A 57 -8.64 -4.89 -12.36
N ILE A 58 -8.60 -5.35 -11.10
CA ILE A 58 -7.72 -4.84 -10.05
C ILE A 58 -6.89 -6.04 -9.58
N VAL A 59 -5.56 -5.94 -9.67
CA VAL A 59 -4.65 -7.08 -9.46
C VAL A 59 -3.63 -6.82 -8.34
N ALA A 60 -3.33 -7.87 -7.57
CA ALA A 60 -2.33 -7.83 -6.49
C ALA A 60 -0.91 -8.10 -7.02
N VAL A 61 0.03 -7.21 -6.72
CA VAL A 61 1.44 -7.37 -7.13
C VAL A 61 2.12 -8.53 -6.40
N GLU A 62 1.66 -8.84 -5.19
CA GLU A 62 2.11 -9.92 -4.33
C GLU A 62 1.81 -11.29 -4.97
N ASN A 63 0.76 -11.35 -5.79
CA ASN A 63 0.31 -12.55 -6.49
C ASN A 63 0.46 -12.43 -8.01
N MET A 64 1.34 -11.53 -8.49
CA MET A 64 1.41 -11.10 -9.89
C MET A 64 1.45 -12.25 -10.91
N LYS A 65 2.04 -13.40 -10.54
CA LYS A 65 2.03 -14.60 -11.38
C LYS A 65 0.62 -15.07 -11.73
N ASN A 66 -0.19 -15.29 -10.71
CA ASN A 66 -1.51 -15.86 -10.88
C ASN A 66 -2.47 -14.78 -11.41
N GLU A 67 -2.33 -13.54 -10.93
CA GLU A 67 -3.10 -12.40 -11.42
C GLU A 67 -2.89 -12.17 -12.93
N SER A 68 -1.63 -12.20 -13.40
CA SER A 68 -1.31 -12.00 -14.82
C SER A 68 -1.94 -13.10 -15.68
N ILE A 69 -1.91 -14.36 -15.22
CA ILE A 69 -2.54 -15.47 -15.95
C ILE A 69 -4.06 -15.29 -16.01
N TYR A 70 -4.68 -14.85 -14.91
CA TYR A 70 -6.12 -14.58 -14.88
C TYR A 70 -6.52 -13.50 -15.88
N VAL A 71 -5.83 -12.35 -15.87
CA VAL A 71 -6.09 -11.23 -16.79
C VAL A 71 -5.92 -11.67 -18.25
N LEU A 72 -4.84 -12.39 -18.57
CA LEU A 72 -4.59 -12.87 -19.94
C LEU A 72 -5.71 -13.80 -20.43
N LYS A 73 -6.17 -14.72 -19.57
CA LYS A 73 -7.29 -15.61 -19.91
C LYS A 73 -8.60 -14.84 -20.13
N ALA A 74 -8.90 -13.90 -19.25
CA ALA A 74 -10.11 -13.08 -19.35
C ALA A 74 -10.10 -12.19 -20.61
N ALA A 75 -8.92 -11.75 -21.06
CA ALA A 75 -8.72 -11.02 -22.31
C ALA A 75 -8.76 -11.91 -23.58
N GLY A 76 -9.05 -13.21 -23.45
CA GLY A 76 -9.12 -14.14 -24.57
C GLY A 76 -7.76 -14.58 -25.14
N VAL A 77 -6.66 -14.33 -24.42
CA VAL A 77 -5.32 -14.78 -24.83
C VAL A 77 -5.18 -16.27 -24.52
N SER A 78 -5.26 -17.10 -25.57
CA SER A 78 -5.22 -18.55 -25.47
C SER A 78 -3.82 -19.15 -25.34
N SER A 79 -2.76 -18.40 -25.66
CA SER A 79 -1.36 -18.81 -25.52
C SER A 79 -0.62 -17.86 -24.59
N TYR A 80 -0.56 -18.22 -23.31
CA TYR A 80 0.16 -17.45 -22.28
C TYR A 80 1.44 -18.15 -21.81
N GLU A 81 1.70 -19.36 -22.33
CA GLU A 81 2.95 -20.11 -22.15
C GLU A 81 4.13 -19.25 -22.62
N GLY A 82 5.08 -18.97 -21.70
CA GLY A 82 6.27 -18.16 -21.98
C GLY A 82 6.10 -16.64 -21.83
N ILE A 83 4.87 -16.10 -21.86
CA ILE A 83 4.63 -14.65 -21.62
C ILE A 83 5.02 -14.30 -20.17
N TYR A 84 4.61 -15.12 -19.21
CA TYR A 84 4.98 -14.90 -17.82
C TYR A 84 6.49 -14.98 -17.60
N ASP A 85 7.21 -15.85 -18.31
CA ASP A 85 8.67 -15.93 -18.19
C ASP A 85 9.36 -14.66 -18.70
N GLY A 86 8.78 -13.99 -19.71
CA GLY A 86 9.20 -12.66 -20.16
C GLY A 86 8.91 -11.55 -19.13
N ILE A 87 7.71 -11.52 -18.54
CA ILE A 87 7.31 -10.58 -17.48
C ILE A 87 8.17 -10.80 -16.22
N ARG A 88 8.41 -12.06 -15.86
CA ARG A 88 9.26 -12.44 -14.73
C ARG A 88 10.69 -11.95 -14.96
N GLN A 89 11.24 -12.02 -16.17
CA GLN A 89 12.60 -11.53 -16.45
C GLN A 89 12.73 -10.01 -16.35
N SER A 90 11.72 -9.22 -16.73
CA SER A 90 11.76 -7.75 -16.55
C SER A 90 11.59 -7.35 -15.08
N THR A 91 10.72 -8.05 -14.34
CA THR A 91 10.44 -7.77 -12.91
C THR A 91 11.55 -8.29 -11.99
N ILE A 92 12.19 -9.42 -12.32
CA ILE A 92 13.35 -9.97 -11.59
C ILE A 92 14.60 -9.10 -11.80
N ARG A 93 14.84 -8.54 -12.99
CA ARG A 93 15.97 -7.63 -13.22
C ARG A 93 15.90 -6.35 -12.36
N LEU A 94 14.70 -5.93 -11.95
CA LEU A 94 14.50 -4.85 -10.98
C LEU A 94 14.76 -5.30 -9.54
N ASN A 95 14.40 -6.54 -9.19
CA ASN A 95 14.47 -7.09 -7.83
C ASN A 95 15.83 -7.73 -7.44
N GLU A 96 16.66 -8.19 -8.38
CA GLU A 96 17.92 -8.87 -8.02
C GLU A 96 18.99 -7.94 -7.43
N LYS A 97 18.96 -6.64 -7.76
CA LYS A 97 19.79 -5.64 -7.06
C LYS A 97 19.28 -5.32 -5.64
N GLN A 98 18.13 -5.84 -5.24
CA GLN A 98 17.42 -5.55 -3.99
C GLN A 98 17.01 -6.83 -3.22
N LYS A 99 17.68 -7.97 -3.45
CA LYS A 99 17.53 -9.21 -2.66
C LYS A 99 18.07 -9.04 -1.23
N LYS A 100 17.48 -8.14 -0.46
CA LYS A 100 17.36 -8.29 0.98
C LYS A 100 15.87 -8.50 1.18
N SER A 101 15.42 -9.75 1.27
CA SER A 101 14.06 -10.05 1.72
C SER A 101 13.98 -9.60 3.17
N THR A 102 13.75 -8.32 3.40
CA THR A 102 13.36 -7.82 4.71
C THR A 102 11.91 -8.21 4.87
N ASN A 103 11.64 -9.06 5.86
CA ASN A 103 10.28 -9.31 6.28
C ASN A 103 9.71 -7.94 6.66
N TYR A 104 8.67 -7.46 5.97
CA TYR A 104 8.13 -6.13 6.24
C TYR A 104 7.67 -5.98 7.69
N GLN A 105 7.34 -7.10 8.35
CA GLN A 105 7.02 -7.16 9.78
C GLN A 105 8.18 -6.65 10.64
N ASP A 106 9.44 -6.80 10.21
CA ASP A 106 10.60 -6.29 10.94
C ASP A 106 10.61 -4.76 10.99
N TYR A 107 10.08 -4.08 9.97
CA TYR A 107 9.94 -2.62 10.00
C TYR A 107 8.87 -2.16 10.99
N TYR A 108 7.76 -2.90 11.10
CA TYR A 108 6.68 -2.57 12.03
C TYR A 108 7.06 -2.80 13.49
N LYS A 109 8.02 -3.69 13.78
CA LYS A 109 8.55 -3.89 15.14
C LYS A 109 9.24 -2.64 15.71
N ASP A 110 9.74 -1.78 14.83
CA ASP A 110 10.42 -0.54 15.24
C ASP A 110 9.45 0.61 15.51
N LEU A 111 8.14 0.42 15.32
CA LEU A 111 7.12 1.45 15.55
C LEU A 111 6.49 1.34 16.94
N ASP A 112 6.15 2.50 17.50
CA ASP A 112 5.35 2.56 18.72
C ASP A 112 3.90 2.17 18.39
N GLU A 113 3.17 1.57 19.34
CA GLU A 113 1.77 1.14 19.16
C GLU A 113 0.87 2.27 18.61
N LYS A 114 1.03 3.48 19.14
CA LYS A 114 0.33 4.68 18.67
C LYS A 114 0.63 5.03 17.21
N ASP A 115 1.87 4.87 16.76
CA ASP A 115 2.24 5.16 15.38
C ASP A 115 1.61 4.12 14.43
N VAL A 116 1.49 2.87 14.88
CA VAL A 116 0.79 1.80 14.15
C VAL A 116 -0.72 2.06 14.07
N GLU A 117 -1.34 2.52 15.16
CA GLU A 117 -2.75 2.94 15.18
C GLU A 117 -3.01 4.05 14.17
N MET A 118 -2.19 5.10 14.20
CA MET A 118 -2.29 6.24 13.30
C MET A 118 -2.11 5.84 11.82
N LEU A 119 -1.12 4.99 11.52
CA LEU A 119 -0.95 4.45 10.16
C LEU A 119 -2.16 3.62 9.73
N THR A 120 -2.72 2.83 10.64
CA THR A 120 -3.89 2.00 10.37
C THR A 120 -5.13 2.85 10.05
N GLU A 121 -5.30 3.95 10.77
CA GLU A 121 -6.37 4.92 10.51
C GLU A 121 -6.18 5.60 9.14
N LEU A 122 -4.99 6.12 8.87
CA LEU A 122 -4.62 6.75 7.60
C LEU A 122 -4.91 5.85 6.39
N TYR A 123 -4.55 4.56 6.46
CA TYR A 123 -4.73 3.61 5.35
C TYR A 123 -5.98 2.72 5.51
N SER A 124 -6.93 3.08 6.37
CA SER A 124 -8.10 2.23 6.69
C SER A 124 -8.94 1.86 5.47
N PHE A 125 -9.19 2.82 4.57
CA PHE A 125 -9.91 2.58 3.32
C PHE A 125 -9.13 1.67 2.37
N ASP A 126 -7.82 1.84 2.26
CA ASP A 126 -6.97 0.99 1.42
C ASP A 126 -6.95 -0.46 1.93
N ILE A 127 -6.84 -0.64 3.26
CA ILE A 127 -6.91 -1.96 3.90
C ILE A 127 -8.23 -2.66 3.54
N TYR A 128 -9.34 -1.91 3.57
CA TYR A 128 -10.65 -2.41 3.16
C TYR A 128 -10.70 -2.72 1.66
N LEU A 129 -10.29 -1.78 0.82
CA LEU A 129 -10.36 -1.85 -0.64
C LEU A 129 -9.58 -3.05 -1.18
N PHE A 130 -8.37 -3.28 -0.67
CA PHE A 130 -7.49 -4.37 -1.14
C PHE A 130 -7.64 -5.65 -0.33
N SER A 131 -8.59 -5.70 0.61
CA SER A 131 -8.82 -6.86 1.49
C SER A 131 -7.54 -7.35 2.16
N TYR A 132 -6.64 -6.42 2.52
CA TYR A 132 -5.43 -6.80 3.24
C TYR A 132 -5.84 -7.43 4.58
N PRO A 133 -5.23 -8.58 4.96
CA PRO A 133 -5.49 -9.13 6.27
C PRO A 133 -5.15 -8.04 7.26
N LYS A 134 -6.09 -7.75 8.17
CA LYS A 134 -5.82 -6.89 9.32
C LYS A 134 -4.65 -7.56 10.06
N SER A 135 -3.43 -7.08 9.82
CA SER A 135 -2.20 -7.61 10.44
C SER A 135 -2.44 -7.72 11.94
N PRO A 136 -1.90 -8.70 12.68
CA PRO A 136 -2.08 -8.76 14.14
C PRO A 136 -1.74 -7.43 14.84
N PHE A 137 -0.76 -6.70 14.32
CA PHE A 137 -0.38 -5.35 14.77
C PHE A 137 -1.41 -4.27 14.39
N ILE A 138 -2.04 -4.40 13.23
CA ILE A 138 -3.11 -3.51 12.73
C ILE A 138 -4.47 -3.86 13.40
N PHE A 139 -4.70 -5.13 13.74
CA PHE A 139 -5.94 -5.65 14.30
C PHE A 139 -6.11 -5.23 15.76
N GLN A 140 -5.00 -5.19 16.53
CA GLN A 140 -5.01 -4.70 17.91
C GLN A 140 -5.40 -3.22 17.99
N ALA A 141 -4.87 -2.40 17.08
CA ALA A 141 -5.28 -0.99 16.89
C ALA A 141 -6.76 -0.83 16.49
N MET A 142 -7.25 -1.64 15.55
CA MET A 142 -8.64 -1.53 15.05
C MET A 142 -9.71 -1.96 16.06
N GLN A 143 -9.40 -2.82 17.03
CA GLN A 143 -10.36 -3.22 18.07
C GLN A 143 -10.78 -2.04 18.96
N HIS A 144 -9.91 -1.04 19.14
CA HIS A 144 -10.23 0.18 19.91
C HIS A 144 -11.09 1.18 19.12
N LEU A 145 -11.04 1.16 17.78
CA LEU A 145 -11.80 2.06 16.89
C LEU A 145 -13.19 1.52 16.51
N GLN A 146 -13.53 0.27 16.85
CA GLN A 146 -14.84 -0.32 16.56
C GLN A 146 -16.01 0.30 17.34
N HIS A 147 -15.76 1.25 18.25
CA HIS A 147 -16.81 1.98 18.96
C HIS A 147 -17.32 3.23 18.22
N THR A 148 -16.74 3.63 17.08
CA THR A 148 -17.10 4.90 16.41
C THR A 148 -17.56 4.78 14.96
N VAL A 149 -17.36 3.65 14.27
CA VAL A 149 -17.79 3.51 12.86
C VAL A 149 -19.10 2.71 12.77
N THR A 150 -20.22 3.43 12.74
CA THR A 150 -21.49 2.85 12.32
C THR A 150 -21.45 2.66 10.81
N LEU A 151 -21.41 1.40 10.35
CA LEU A 151 -21.52 1.04 8.94
C LEU A 151 -22.82 1.59 8.34
N VAL A 152 -22.73 2.68 7.57
CA VAL A 152 -23.83 3.11 6.71
C VAL A 152 -23.85 2.17 5.51
N ARG A 153 -24.78 1.21 5.57
CA ARG A 153 -25.07 0.29 4.48
C ARG A 153 -25.72 1.10 3.35
N LEU A 154 -24.99 1.38 2.27
CA LEU A 154 -25.59 1.94 1.07
C LEU A 154 -26.56 0.92 0.48
N PRO A 155 -27.81 1.31 0.14
CA PRO A 155 -28.79 0.41 -0.45
C PRO A 155 -28.34 0.00 -1.85
N ILE A 156 -28.36 -1.32 -2.09
CA ILE A 156 -28.23 -1.89 -3.44
C ILE A 156 -29.52 -1.51 -4.18
N VAL A 157 -29.41 -0.64 -5.17
CA VAL A 157 -30.49 -0.37 -6.11
C VAL A 157 -30.51 -1.53 -7.10
N SER A 158 -31.54 -2.37 -7.03
CA SER A 158 -31.85 -3.36 -8.06
C SER A 158 -32.71 -2.70 -9.14
N GLU A 159 -32.25 -2.72 -10.38
CA GLU A 159 -33.12 -2.59 -11.56
C GLU A 159 -33.83 -3.91 -11.87
#